data_AF-A0A1G1MK13-F1
#
_entry.id   AF-A0A1G1MK13-F1
#
_cell.length_a   1.000
_cell.length_b   1.000
_cell.length_c   1.000
_cell.angle_alpha   90.00
_cell.angle_beta   90.00
_cell.angle_gamma   90.00
#
_symmetry.space_group_name_H-M   'P 1'
#
loop_
_entity.id
_entity.type
_entity.pdbx_description
1 polymer ?
#
loop_
_entity_poly.entity_id
_entity_poly.type
_entity_poly.pdbx_seq_one_letter_code
_entity_poly.pdbx_strand_id
1 'polypeptide(L)'
;MKKDIAKYFWDLNKAALRETEKILTNPYHPKFFARLVTFLSRCDKPKELFLLISKKDFIRLWPKARSYWIKIARESDFRDWWETIYEQISAGSAARRKVNKGKPSVLFLNIGMTIRNMRVQKKLSQTELASTVGMKQPDLSKIEEGKKNITLATLTSLCRALGIKKLTL
;
A
#
# COMPACT_ATOMS: atom_id res chain seq x y z
N MET A 1 24.64 -10.97 19.42
CA MET A 1 23.45 -10.17 19.80
C MET A 1 22.32 -11.12 20.17
N LYS A 2 21.80 -11.06 21.40
CA LYS A 2 20.65 -11.90 21.82
C LYS A 2 19.37 -11.41 21.12
N LYS A 3 18.48 -12.36 20.79
CA LYS A 3 17.14 -12.09 20.26
C LYS A 3 16.27 -11.57 21.41
N ASP A 4 16.27 -10.27 21.66
CA ASP A 4 15.42 -9.70 22.71
C ASP A 4 14.09 -9.20 22.11
N ILE A 5 13.08 -10.07 22.13
CA ILE A 5 11.74 -9.71 21.69
C ILE A 5 10.90 -9.08 22.81
N ALA A 6 11.37 -9.10 24.06
CA ALA A 6 10.57 -8.68 25.22
C ALA A 6 10.12 -7.22 25.11
N LYS A 7 10.97 -6.36 24.55
CA LYS A 7 10.65 -4.95 24.28
C LYS A 7 9.51 -4.71 23.30
N TYR A 8 9.12 -5.70 22.49
CA TYR A 8 7.98 -5.60 21.57
C TYR A 8 6.73 -6.32 22.09
N PHE A 9 6.86 -7.05 23.18
CA PHE A 9 5.81 -7.84 23.80
C PHE A 9 5.74 -7.53 25.31
N TRP A 10 5.74 -6.24 25.64
CA TRP A 10 5.70 -5.75 27.04
C TRP A 10 4.42 -6.19 27.79
N ASP A 11 3.39 -6.59 27.05
CA ASP A 11 2.13 -7.13 27.55
C ASP A 11 2.21 -8.62 27.94
N LEU A 12 3.31 -9.33 27.66
CA LEU A 12 3.45 -10.76 27.91
C LEU A 12 4.29 -11.08 29.15
N ASN A 13 3.88 -12.12 29.87
CA ASN A 13 4.68 -12.68 30.96
C ASN A 13 5.87 -13.52 30.44
N LYS A 14 6.79 -13.90 31.34
CA LYS A 14 8.01 -14.67 30.98
C LYS A 14 7.74 -16.02 30.29
N ALA A 15 6.62 -16.67 30.57
CA ALA A 15 6.26 -17.94 29.92
C ALA A 15 5.72 -17.70 28.50
N ALA A 16 4.84 -16.72 28.34
CA ALA A 16 4.27 -16.31 27.05
C ALA A 16 5.31 -15.70 26.10
N LEU A 17 6.32 -15.00 26.64
CA LEU A 17 7.49 -14.54 25.86
C LEU A 17 8.27 -15.73 25.28
N ARG A 18 8.59 -16.73 26.11
CA ARG A 18 9.26 -17.96 25.67
C ARG A 18 8.46 -18.74 24.63
N GLU A 19 7.13 -18.81 24.78
CA GLU A 19 6.25 -19.40 23.77
C GLU A 19 6.30 -18.59 22.46
N THR A 20 6.25 -17.25 22.56
CA THR A 20 6.28 -16.37 21.39
C THR A 20 7.59 -16.47 20.62
N GLU A 21 8.73 -16.57 21.29
CA GLU A 21 10.02 -16.85 20.64
C GLU A 21 9.98 -18.16 19.85
N LYS A 22 9.49 -19.25 20.47
CA LYS A 22 9.33 -20.55 19.79
C LYS A 22 8.43 -20.43 18.58
N ILE A 23 7.30 -19.73 18.70
CA ILE A 23 6.36 -19.51 17.60
C ILE A 23 7.04 -18.74 16.46
N LEU A 24 7.70 -17.61 16.74
CA LEU A 24 8.34 -16.77 15.71
C LEU A 24 9.50 -17.47 14.99
N THR A 25 10.05 -18.55 15.56
CA THR A 25 11.04 -19.40 14.90
C THR A 25 10.46 -20.58 14.11
N ASN A 26 9.14 -20.80 14.17
CA ASN A 26 8.44 -21.89 13.47
C ASN A 26 7.32 -21.37 12.55
N PRO A 27 7.61 -21.15 11.24
CA PRO A 27 6.63 -20.68 10.27
C PRO A 27 5.40 -21.56 10.06
N TYR A 28 5.46 -22.83 10.45
CA TYR A 28 4.34 -23.79 10.33
C TYR A 28 3.41 -23.76 11.55
N HIS A 29 3.78 -23.05 12.61
CA HIS A 29 2.95 -22.95 13.80
C HIS A 29 1.65 -22.18 13.48
N PRO A 30 0.46 -22.64 13.93
CA PRO A 30 -0.82 -21.99 13.59
C PRO A 30 -0.90 -20.53 14.03
N LYS A 31 -0.26 -20.19 15.15
CA LYS A 31 -0.18 -18.81 15.68
C LYS A 31 0.96 -17.97 15.09
N PHE A 32 1.71 -18.50 14.11
CA PHE A 32 2.89 -17.82 13.56
C PHE A 32 2.56 -16.43 13.02
N PHE A 33 1.62 -16.33 12.08
CA PHE A 33 1.28 -15.04 11.45
C PHE A 33 0.71 -14.04 12.43
N ALA A 34 -0.06 -14.49 13.43
CA ALA A 34 -0.55 -13.63 14.51
C ALA A 34 0.60 -13.00 15.30
N ARG A 35 1.57 -13.82 15.75
CA ARG A 35 2.74 -13.33 16.49
C ARG A 35 3.66 -12.49 15.62
N LEU A 36 3.87 -12.89 14.36
CA LEU A 36 4.68 -12.16 13.40
C LEU A 36 4.08 -10.76 13.17
N VAL A 37 2.80 -10.66 12.83
CA VAL A 37 2.17 -9.36 12.60
C VAL A 37 2.18 -8.49 13.86
N THR A 38 1.96 -9.06 15.05
CA THR A 38 2.09 -8.31 16.31
C THR A 38 3.51 -7.74 16.47
N PHE A 39 4.54 -8.56 16.22
CA PHE A 39 5.92 -8.12 16.26
C PHE A 39 6.20 -7.00 15.24
N LEU A 40 5.78 -7.18 13.99
CA LEU A 40 5.99 -6.20 12.91
C LEU A 40 5.24 -4.89 13.15
N SER A 41 4.09 -4.94 13.82
CA SER A 41 3.30 -3.75 14.18
C SER A 41 3.97 -2.87 15.24
N ARG A 42 5.02 -3.37 15.90
CA ARG A 42 5.75 -2.71 16.98
C ARG A 42 7.24 -2.57 16.70
N CYS A 43 7.74 -3.19 15.63
CA CYS A 43 9.15 -3.23 15.25
C CYS A 43 9.33 -2.63 13.86
N ASP A 44 10.17 -1.60 13.76
CA ASP A 44 10.58 -0.92 12.52
C ASP A 44 12.06 -1.19 12.20
N LYS A 45 12.64 -2.28 12.71
CA LYS A 45 14.07 -2.58 12.57
C LYS A 45 14.27 -3.92 11.85
N PRO A 46 14.63 -3.92 10.55
CA PRO A 46 14.76 -5.16 9.77
C PRO A 46 15.83 -6.10 10.34
N LYS A 47 16.91 -5.53 10.87
CA LYS A 47 17.99 -6.28 11.53
C LYS A 47 17.45 -7.17 12.64
N GLU A 48 16.46 -6.71 13.40
CA GLU A 48 15.91 -7.46 14.54
C GLU A 48 14.99 -8.58 14.09
N LEU A 49 14.13 -8.32 13.09
CA LEU A 49 13.32 -9.37 12.45
C LEU A 49 14.21 -10.47 11.87
N PHE A 50 15.28 -10.10 11.18
CA PHE A 50 16.16 -11.05 10.50
C PHE A 50 17.07 -11.85 11.44
N LEU A 51 17.07 -11.55 12.75
CA LEU A 51 17.59 -12.46 13.76
C LEU A 51 16.60 -13.60 14.06
N LEU A 52 15.30 -13.40 13.86
CA LEU A 52 14.25 -14.38 14.12
C LEU A 52 14.03 -15.31 12.94
N ILE A 53 13.91 -14.75 11.74
CA ILE A 53 13.65 -15.48 10.49
C ILE A 53 14.66 -15.08 9.42
N SER A 54 15.02 -16.00 8.52
CA SER A 54 15.94 -15.65 7.43
C SER A 54 15.27 -14.66 6.45
N LYS A 55 16.08 -13.86 5.73
CA LYS A 55 15.55 -12.98 4.67
C LYS A 55 14.75 -13.77 3.62
N LYS A 56 15.22 -14.97 3.25
CA LYS A 56 14.55 -15.86 2.30
C LYS A 56 13.18 -16.32 2.81
N ASP A 57 13.10 -16.70 4.09
CA ASP A 57 11.83 -17.08 4.71
C ASP A 57 10.88 -15.89 4.79
N PHE A 58 11.37 -14.71 5.16
CA PHE A 58 10.53 -13.51 5.21
C PHE A 58 9.93 -13.17 3.83
N ILE A 59 10.71 -13.20 2.76
CA ILE A 59 10.20 -13.01 1.38
C ILE A 59 9.10 -14.04 1.06
N ARG A 60 9.31 -15.31 1.40
CA ARG A 60 8.32 -16.38 1.17
C ARG A 60 7.03 -16.17 1.99
N LEU A 61 7.14 -15.65 3.22
CA LEU A 61 6.04 -15.56 4.19
C LEU A 61 5.26 -14.25 4.10
N TRP A 62 5.89 -13.17 3.63
CA TRP A 62 5.32 -11.82 3.61
C TRP A 62 3.95 -11.73 2.94
N PRO A 63 3.68 -12.31 1.76
CA PRO A 63 2.36 -12.20 1.13
C PRO A 63 1.21 -12.73 2.01
N LYS A 64 1.46 -13.83 2.75
CA LYS A 64 0.49 -14.39 3.69
C LYS A 64 0.37 -13.54 4.95
N ALA A 65 1.50 -13.07 5.50
CA ALA A 65 1.52 -12.19 6.66
C ALA A 65 0.78 -10.87 6.38
N ARG A 66 1.01 -10.24 5.23
CA ARG A 66 0.32 -9.06 4.74
C ARG A 66 -1.18 -9.27 4.61
N SER A 67 -1.58 -10.38 3.98
CA SER A 67 -3.00 -10.75 3.83
C SER A 67 -3.68 -10.96 5.17
N TYR A 68 -2.98 -11.58 6.14
CA TYR A 68 -3.45 -11.70 7.51
C TYR A 68 -3.57 -10.33 8.19
N TRP A 69 -2.59 -9.45 8.01
CA TRP A 69 -2.57 -8.11 8.60
C TRP A 69 -3.75 -7.25 8.11
N ILE A 70 -4.05 -7.25 6.82
CA ILE A 70 -5.18 -6.49 6.25
C ILE A 70 -6.52 -6.89 6.88
N LYS A 71 -6.69 -8.17 7.24
CA LYS A 71 -7.92 -8.68 7.88
C LYS A 71 -8.11 -8.14 9.31
N ILE A 72 -7.02 -7.91 10.04
CA ILE A 72 -7.08 -7.42 11.42
C ILE A 72 -7.00 -5.89 11.51
N ALA A 73 -6.30 -5.25 10.58
CA ALA A 73 -6.12 -3.79 10.51
C ALA A 73 -6.01 -3.36 9.05
N ARG A 74 -7.05 -2.68 8.57
CA ARG A 74 -7.18 -2.27 7.17
C ARG A 74 -6.13 -1.23 6.78
N GLU A 75 -5.77 -0.34 7.71
CA GLU A 75 -4.74 0.69 7.54
C GLU A 75 -3.64 0.50 8.59
N SER A 76 -2.37 0.64 8.19
CA SER A 76 -1.21 0.51 9.09
C SER A 76 0.07 1.04 8.44
N ASP A 77 0.63 2.11 9.01
CA ASP A 77 1.91 2.68 8.57
C ASP A 77 3.07 1.68 8.70
N PHE A 78 3.06 0.86 9.76
CA PHE A 78 4.05 -0.21 9.94
C PHE A 78 4.00 -1.24 8.82
N ARG A 79 2.80 -1.64 8.39
CA ARG A 79 2.66 -2.58 7.28
C ARG A 79 3.22 -2.00 5.99
N ASP A 80 2.93 -0.73 5.72
CA ASP A 80 3.39 -0.05 4.50
C ASP A 80 4.92 0.17 4.53
N TRP A 81 5.48 0.44 5.71
CA TRP A 81 6.92 0.46 5.94
C TRP A 81 7.56 -0.92 5.71
N TRP A 82 6.99 -2.00 6.25
CA TRP A 82 7.48 -3.37 6.03
C TRP A 82 7.32 -3.85 4.58
N GLU A 83 6.30 -3.37 3.86
CA GLU A 83 6.16 -3.59 2.42
C GLU A 83 7.37 -3.03 1.67
N THR A 84 7.81 -1.83 2.04
CA THR A 84 9.01 -1.20 1.44
C THR A 84 10.26 -2.05 1.69
N ILE A 85 10.41 -2.61 2.90
CA ILE A 85 11.53 -3.52 3.21
C ILE A 85 11.44 -4.81 2.39
N TYR A 86 10.25 -5.40 2.26
CA TYR A 86 10.01 -6.57 1.43
C TYR A 86 10.37 -6.33 -0.03
N GLU A 87 9.98 -5.18 -0.59
CA GLU A 87 10.31 -4.80 -1.96
C GLU A 87 11.83 -4.65 -2.14
N GLN A 88 12.51 -3.96 -1.21
CA GLN A 88 13.96 -3.75 -1.28
C GLN A 88 14.76 -5.05 -1.30
N ILE A 89 14.41 -6.01 -0.44
CA ILE A 89 15.14 -7.28 -0.34
C ILE A 89 14.74 -8.27 -1.44
N SER A 90 13.51 -8.19 -1.97
CA SER A 90 13.06 -9.02 -3.10
C SER A 90 13.65 -8.54 -4.43
N ALA A 91 13.91 -7.23 -4.55
CA ALA A 91 14.56 -6.63 -5.72
C ALA A 91 16.08 -6.89 -5.79
N GLY A 92 16.68 -7.59 -4.83
CA GLY A 92 18.09 -7.97 -4.81
C GLY A 92 18.56 -8.88 -5.97
N SER A 93 17.66 -9.29 -6.87
CA SER A 93 17.99 -10.03 -8.11
C SER A 93 17.69 -9.26 -9.40
N ALA A 94 17.11 -8.06 -9.32
CA ALA A 94 16.94 -7.17 -10.47
C ALA A 94 16.67 -5.76 -9.96
N ALA A 95 17.63 -4.87 -10.24
CA ALA A 95 17.55 -3.41 -10.32
C ALA A 95 16.25 -2.76 -9.83
N ARG A 96 16.38 -1.80 -8.90
CA ARG A 96 15.41 -0.72 -8.59
C ARG A 96 14.27 -0.66 -9.60
N ARG A 97 13.20 -1.43 -9.39
CA ARG A 97 11.91 -1.05 -9.97
C ARG A 97 11.39 -0.01 -9.01
N LYS A 98 11.47 1.26 -9.44
CA LYS A 98 10.45 2.26 -9.13
C LYS A 98 9.12 1.51 -9.00
N VAL A 99 8.32 1.84 -8.01
CA VAL A 99 6.87 1.60 -8.10
C VAL A 99 6.45 2.17 -9.44
N ASN A 100 6.36 1.32 -10.45
CA ASN A 100 5.67 1.63 -11.66
C ASN A 100 4.24 1.76 -11.16
N LYS A 101 3.81 3.00 -10.91
CA LYS A 101 2.49 3.41 -11.38
C LYS A 101 2.40 2.79 -12.77
N GLY A 102 1.67 1.69 -12.88
CA GLY A 102 1.60 0.93 -14.12
C GLY A 102 1.39 1.93 -15.25
N LYS A 103 2.02 1.69 -16.40
CA LYS A 103 1.76 2.45 -17.62
C LYS A 103 0.25 2.76 -17.62
N PRO A 104 -0.18 4.04 -17.56
CA PRO A 104 -1.58 4.39 -17.43
C PRO A 104 -2.36 3.49 -18.37
N SER A 105 -3.33 2.72 -17.84
CA SER A 105 -4.10 1.85 -18.72
C SER A 105 -4.63 2.73 -19.85
N VAL A 106 -4.66 2.20 -21.08
CA VAL A 106 -5.14 2.97 -22.23
C VAL A 106 -6.51 3.61 -21.92
N LEU A 107 -7.33 2.88 -21.16
CA LEU A 107 -8.58 3.36 -20.58
C LEU A 107 -8.43 4.63 -19.71
N PHE A 108 -7.53 4.65 -18.73
CA PHE A 108 -7.34 5.83 -17.87
C PHE A 108 -6.79 7.03 -18.64
N LEU A 109 -5.95 6.80 -19.66
CA LEU A 109 -5.48 7.88 -20.55
C LEU A 109 -6.63 8.48 -21.36
N ASN A 110 -7.46 7.63 -21.96
CA ASN A 110 -8.60 8.05 -22.77
C ASN A 110 -9.61 8.86 -21.93
N ILE A 111 -9.91 8.38 -20.72
CA ILE A 111 -10.81 9.07 -19.78
C ILE A 111 -10.19 10.41 -19.34
N GLY A 112 -8.93 10.40 -18.91
CA GLY A 112 -8.23 11.61 -18.46
C GLY A 112 -8.15 12.69 -19.55
N MET A 113 -7.85 12.28 -20.78
CA MET A 113 -7.80 13.17 -21.93
C MET A 113 -9.18 13.74 -22.29
N THR A 114 -10.23 12.92 -22.22
CA THR A 114 -11.62 13.39 -22.44
C THR A 114 -12.01 14.45 -21.41
N ILE A 115 -11.71 14.23 -20.13
CA ILE A 115 -11.95 15.18 -19.04
C ILE A 115 -11.20 16.49 -19.31
N ARG A 116 -9.91 16.40 -19.65
CA ARG A 116 -9.07 17.55 -19.97
C ARG A 116 -9.62 18.37 -21.15
N ASN A 117 -10.00 17.70 -22.23
CA ASN A 117 -10.50 18.36 -23.44
C ASN A 117 -11.81 19.11 -23.15
N MET A 118 -12.73 18.48 -22.44
CA MET A 118 -14.01 19.09 -22.06
C MET A 118 -13.81 20.26 -21.09
N ARG A 119 -12.86 20.15 -20.15
CA ARG A 119 -12.50 21.25 -19.25
C ARG A 119 -11.98 22.46 -20.03
N VAL A 120 -11.06 22.25 -20.97
CA VAL A 120 -10.47 23.31 -21.80
C VAL A 120 -11.52 23.94 -22.72
N GLN A 121 -12.41 23.16 -23.33
CA GLN A 121 -13.53 23.68 -24.13
C GLN A 121 -14.44 24.60 -23.32
N LYS A 122 -14.63 24.32 -22.03
CA LYS A 122 -15.37 25.16 -21.09
C LYS A 122 -14.56 26.31 -20.51
N LYS A 123 -13.30 26.49 -20.93
CA LYS A 123 -12.38 27.53 -20.45
C LYS A 123 -12.14 27.49 -18.92
N LEU A 124 -12.22 26.31 -18.32
CA LEU A 124 -11.98 26.11 -16.89
C LEU A 124 -10.51 25.77 -16.63
N SER A 125 -9.91 26.37 -15.61
CA SER A 125 -8.64 25.92 -15.05
C SER A 125 -8.82 24.61 -14.28
N GLN A 126 -7.71 23.91 -14.02
CA GLN A 126 -7.75 22.71 -13.19
C GLN A 126 -8.20 23.04 -11.75
N THR A 127 -7.81 24.19 -11.21
CA THR A 127 -8.23 24.61 -9.86
C THR A 127 -9.74 24.84 -9.78
N GLU A 128 -10.34 25.49 -10.79
CA GLU A 128 -11.78 25.76 -10.82
C GLU A 128 -12.60 24.47 -10.93
N LEU A 129 -12.22 23.56 -11.83
CA LEU A 129 -12.91 22.27 -11.93
C LEU A 129 -12.74 21.46 -10.64
N ALA A 130 -11.51 21.37 -10.12
CA ALA A 130 -11.22 20.64 -8.89
C ALA A 130 -12.06 21.16 -7.72
N SER A 131 -12.18 22.48 -7.58
CA SER A 131 -13.02 23.12 -6.56
C SER A 131 -14.50 22.78 -6.76
N THR A 132 -14.99 22.81 -8.00
CA THR A 132 -16.38 22.45 -8.35
C THR A 132 -16.75 21.03 -7.94
N VAL A 133 -15.80 20.08 -8.07
CA VAL A 133 -16.02 18.67 -7.71
C VAL A 133 -15.48 18.29 -6.32
N GLY A 134 -15.08 19.26 -5.51
CA GLY A 134 -14.64 19.04 -4.12
C GLY A 134 -13.32 18.27 -3.99
N MET A 135 -12.35 18.50 -4.88
CA MET A 135 -11.02 17.88 -4.82
C MET A 135 -9.89 18.90 -4.96
N LYS A 136 -8.66 18.46 -4.71
CA LYS A 136 -7.46 19.29 -4.84
C LYS A 136 -6.99 19.32 -6.30
N GLN A 137 -6.48 20.47 -6.76
CA GLN A 137 -5.96 20.63 -8.14
C GLN A 137 -4.89 19.57 -8.53
N PRO A 138 -3.93 19.20 -7.66
CA PRO A 138 -2.94 18.15 -8.00
C PRO A 138 -3.57 16.77 -8.23
N ASP A 139 -4.73 16.50 -7.62
CA ASP A 139 -5.47 15.27 -7.87
C ASP A 139 -6.12 15.29 -9.25
N LEU A 140 -6.75 16.40 -9.62
CA LEU A 140 -7.31 16.56 -10.97
C LEU A 140 -6.22 16.44 -12.05
N SER A 141 -5.06 17.05 -11.84
CA SER A 141 -3.93 16.93 -12.78
C SER A 141 -3.53 15.47 -13.00
N LYS A 142 -3.37 14.68 -11.93
CA LYS A 142 -3.06 13.24 -12.04
C LYS A 142 -4.17 12.43 -12.73
N ILE A 143 -5.43 12.83 -12.59
CA ILE A 143 -6.57 12.21 -13.28
C ILE A 143 -6.48 12.47 -14.78
N GLU A 144 -6.27 13.73 -15.18
CA GLU A 144 -6.15 14.12 -16.60
C GLU A 144 -4.96 13.47 -17.30
N GLU A 145 -3.90 13.17 -16.56
CA GLU A 145 -2.73 12.43 -17.05
C GLU A 145 -2.92 10.90 -17.06
N GLY A 146 -4.08 10.38 -16.64
CA GLY A 146 -4.36 8.95 -16.51
C GLY A 146 -3.54 8.24 -15.43
N LYS A 147 -2.87 9.00 -14.54
CA LYS A 147 -1.97 8.48 -13.50
C LYS A 147 -2.67 8.15 -12.19
N LYS A 148 -3.99 8.39 -12.10
CA LYS A 148 -4.80 8.12 -10.90
C LYS A 148 -6.00 7.25 -11.27
N ASN A 149 -6.12 6.09 -10.60
CA ASN A 149 -7.35 5.30 -10.61
C ASN A 149 -8.38 6.01 -9.71
N ILE A 150 -9.55 6.33 -10.27
CA ILE A 150 -10.63 7.05 -9.59
C ILE A 150 -11.83 6.16 -9.38
N THR A 151 -12.63 6.45 -8.37
CA THR A 151 -13.90 5.77 -8.17
C THR A 151 -14.90 6.20 -9.25
N LEU A 152 -15.91 5.35 -9.49
CA LEU A 152 -17.03 5.71 -10.38
C LEU A 152 -17.74 6.97 -9.89
N ALA A 153 -17.89 7.15 -8.58
CA ALA A 153 -18.49 8.36 -8.00
C ALA A 153 -17.73 9.63 -8.41
N THR A 154 -16.40 9.62 -8.29
CA THR A 154 -15.57 10.75 -8.73
C THR A 154 -15.67 10.99 -10.23
N LEU A 155 -15.66 9.93 -11.04
CA LEU A 155 -15.83 10.04 -12.49
C LEU A 155 -17.20 10.65 -12.84
N THR A 156 -18.27 10.19 -12.20
CA THR A 156 -19.62 10.74 -12.38
C THR A 156 -19.68 12.21 -12.00
N SER A 157 -19.08 12.63 -10.88
CA SER A 157 -19.04 14.04 -10.49
C SER A 157 -18.33 14.91 -11.53
N LEU A 158 -17.18 14.45 -12.05
CA LEU A 158 -16.45 15.15 -13.12
C LEU A 158 -17.27 15.21 -14.41
N CYS A 159 -17.90 14.11 -14.82
CA CYS A 159 -18.77 14.09 -16.00
C CYS A 159 -19.97 15.03 -15.85
N ARG A 160 -20.60 15.11 -14.66
CA ARG A 160 -21.71 16.03 -14.39
C ARG A 160 -21.26 17.49 -14.45
N ALA A 161 -20.14 17.83 -13.81
CA ALA A 161 -19.58 19.18 -13.85
C ALA A 161 -19.23 19.62 -15.28
N LEU A 162 -18.75 18.69 -16.10
CA LEU A 162 -18.36 18.93 -17.49
C LEU A 162 -19.48 18.69 -18.52
N GLY A 163 -20.67 18.24 -18.11
CA GLY A 163 -21.76 17.91 -19.03
C GLY A 163 -21.46 16.76 -20.00
N ILE A 164 -20.56 15.83 -19.62
CA ILE A 164 -20.17 14.68 -20.44
C ILE A 164 -21.26 13.61 -20.35
N LYS A 165 -21.91 13.31 -21.48
CA LYS A 165 -22.95 12.26 -21.56
C LYS A 165 -22.40 10.87 -21.92
N LYS A 166 -21.28 10.82 -22.65
CA LYS A 166 -20.66 9.58 -23.13
C LYS A 166 -19.14 9.70 -23.00
N LEU A 167 -18.53 8.68 -22.41
CA LEU A 167 -17.08 8.51 -22.43
C LEU A 167 -16.73 7.57 -23.58
N THR A 168 -15.70 7.92 -24.34
CA THR A 168 -15.10 7.00 -25.31
C THR A 168 -14.01 6.23 -24.58
N LEU A 169 -14.22 4.91 -24.45
CA LEU A 169 -13.32 4.01 -23.74
C LEU A 169 -12.36 3.35 -24.73
#